data_AF-A0A7S2E8F9-F1
#
_entry.id   AF-A0A7S2E8F9-F1
#
_cell.length_a   1.000
_cell.length_b   1.000
_cell.length_c   1.000
_cell.angle_alpha   90.00
_cell.angle_beta   90.00
_cell.angle_gamma   90.00
#
_symmetry.space_group_name_H-M   'P 1'
#
loop_
_entity.id
_entity.type
_entity.pdbx_description
1 polymer ?
#
loop_
_entity_poly.entity_id
_entity_poly.type
_entity_poly.pdbx_seq_one_letter_code
_entity_poly.pdbx_strand_id
1 'polypeptide(L)'
;VGADEQHSKCPCCRSPFGGGDVVPDLELKRKMDGSAMATCPFPNCGAKVPLRDVKSHHAKCEYMPVRCRYAPFGCAWTGPKRDIKGHEGVGCHLAKVSGVVEQLRLANEHVKAQGVQVAQLRQALGGVQQVMGMNRQAFVQLQRSVVARADCPADMARLVYNAACHPIRFLREKERWKEFWGTEEGRARVMNAL
;
A
#
# COMPACT_ATOMS: atom_id res chain seq x y z
N VAL A 1 -0.18 -23.34 -28.82
CA VAL A 1 -0.75 -22.00 -29.12
C VAL A 1 0.26 -21.00 -28.59
N GLY A 2 0.96 -20.34 -29.51
CA GLY A 2 2.22 -19.63 -29.25
C GLY A 2 2.01 -18.33 -28.46
N ALA A 3 2.94 -18.07 -27.54
CA ALA A 3 3.04 -16.82 -26.83
C ALA A 3 3.53 -15.74 -27.81
N ASP A 4 2.66 -14.78 -28.12
CA ASP A 4 2.98 -13.64 -28.96
C ASP A 4 3.84 -12.67 -28.13
N GLU A 5 5.16 -12.74 -28.31
CA GLU A 5 6.09 -11.81 -27.65
C GLU A 5 5.86 -10.40 -28.22
N GLN A 6 5.22 -9.55 -27.43
CA GLN A 6 4.94 -8.15 -27.76
C GLN A 6 6.23 -7.33 -27.79
N HIS A 7 6.99 -7.46 -28.88
CA HIS A 7 8.15 -6.62 -29.15
C HIS A 7 7.71 -5.25 -29.68
N SER A 8 8.25 -4.19 -29.11
CA SER A 8 8.02 -2.83 -29.61
C SER A 8 8.74 -2.67 -30.96
N LYS A 9 8.13 -2.01 -31.94
CA LYS A 9 8.70 -1.81 -33.27
C LYS A 9 9.13 -0.36 -33.46
N CYS A 10 10.30 -0.14 -34.05
CA CYS A 10 10.80 1.21 -34.31
C CYS A 10 9.86 1.97 -35.27
N PRO A 11 9.42 3.20 -34.96
CA PRO A 11 8.54 3.97 -35.84
C PRO A 11 9.14 4.28 -37.22
N CYS A 12 10.47 4.35 -37.32
CA CYS A 12 11.17 4.73 -38.55
C CYS A 12 11.44 3.54 -39.47
N CYS A 13 11.91 2.42 -38.94
CA CYS A 13 12.35 1.25 -39.73
C CYS A 13 11.60 -0.05 -39.41
N ARG A 14 10.65 -0.03 -38.45
CA ARG A 14 9.83 -1.17 -38.00
C ARG A 14 10.60 -2.38 -37.46
N SER A 15 11.89 -2.26 -37.20
CA SER A 15 12.68 -3.31 -36.54
C SER A 15 12.15 -3.57 -35.12
N PRO A 16 12.06 -4.83 -34.68
CA PRO A 16 11.71 -5.15 -33.30
C PRO A 16 12.83 -4.70 -32.38
N PHE A 17 12.48 -4.15 -31.22
CA PHE A 17 13.42 -3.80 -30.15
C PHE A 17 12.81 -4.17 -28.79
N GLY A 18 13.67 -4.59 -27.86
CA GLY A 18 13.33 -4.86 -26.46
C GLY A 18 13.73 -3.70 -25.53
N GLY A 19 13.36 -3.81 -24.26
CA GLY A 19 13.69 -2.80 -23.24
C GLY A 19 15.18 -2.59 -22.98
N GLY A 20 16.02 -3.59 -23.29
CA GLY A 20 17.48 -3.53 -23.15
C GLY A 20 18.23 -2.93 -24.35
N ASP A 21 17.57 -2.83 -25.51
CA ASP A 21 18.21 -2.38 -26.76
C ASP A 21 18.24 -0.84 -26.89
N VAL A 22 17.48 -0.14 -26.04
CA VAL A 22 17.41 1.33 -26.02
C VAL A 22 18.48 1.87 -25.09
N VAL A 23 19.61 2.28 -25.65
CA VAL A 23 20.72 2.90 -24.91
C VAL A 23 20.66 4.42 -25.06
N PRO A 24 20.84 5.19 -23.97
CA PRO A 24 20.88 6.65 -24.06
C PRO A 24 22.12 7.13 -24.83
N ASP A 25 21.92 7.94 -25.86
CA ASP A 25 23.01 8.60 -26.58
C ASP A 25 23.56 9.78 -25.76
N LEU A 26 24.64 9.52 -25.03
CA LEU A 26 25.30 10.51 -24.17
C LEU A 26 26.10 11.55 -24.95
N GLU A 27 26.49 11.28 -26.20
CA GLU A 27 27.24 12.24 -27.01
C GLU A 27 26.29 13.24 -27.65
N LEU A 28 25.18 12.78 -28.22
CA LEU A 28 24.11 13.64 -28.72
C LEU A 28 23.56 14.53 -27.60
N LYS A 29 23.32 13.95 -26.42
CA LYS A 29 22.90 14.73 -25.24
C LYS A 29 23.87 15.87 -24.91
N ARG A 30 25.19 15.60 -24.90
CA ARG A 30 26.21 16.63 -24.64
C ARG A 30 26.21 17.74 -25.70
N LYS A 31 26.04 17.39 -26.98
CA LYS A 31 25.94 18.38 -28.08
C LYS A 31 24.68 19.24 -27.94
N MET A 32 23.54 18.63 -27.62
CA MET A 32 22.28 19.33 -27.37
C MET A 32 22.40 20.29 -26.17
N ASP A 33 22.99 19.84 -25.06
CA ASP A 33 23.15 20.64 -23.84
C ASP A 33 24.13 21.82 -24.04
N GLY A 34 25.13 21.67 -24.91
CA GLY A 34 26.16 22.69 -25.14
C GLY A 34 25.82 23.73 -26.21
N SER A 35 25.04 23.38 -27.23
CA SER A 35 24.82 24.23 -28.41
C SER A 35 23.41 24.81 -28.51
N ALA A 36 22.42 24.24 -27.83
CA ALA A 36 21.05 24.72 -27.93
C ALA A 36 20.76 25.82 -26.89
N MET A 37 20.58 27.05 -27.37
CA MET A 37 19.96 28.12 -26.60
C MET A 37 18.45 28.06 -26.80
N ALA A 38 17.70 27.99 -25.71
CA ALA A 38 16.24 28.04 -25.72
C ALA A 38 15.76 29.41 -25.23
N THR A 39 14.72 29.93 -25.86
CA THR A 39 14.04 31.13 -25.38
C THR A 39 13.01 30.71 -24.33
N CYS A 40 12.95 31.45 -23.23
CA CYS A 40 11.94 31.23 -22.20
C CYS A 40 10.52 31.31 -22.80
N PRO A 41 9.65 30.31 -22.55
CA PRO A 41 8.30 30.28 -23.11
C PRO A 41 7.34 31.25 -22.43
N PHE A 42 7.73 31.88 -21.31
CA PHE A 42 6.83 32.75 -20.55
C PHE A 42 6.73 34.15 -21.19
N PRO A 43 5.51 34.70 -21.27
CA PRO A 43 5.28 36.01 -21.85
C PRO A 43 6.06 37.08 -21.07
N ASN A 44 6.72 37.98 -21.78
CA ASN A 44 7.53 39.09 -21.26
C ASN A 44 8.87 38.72 -20.58
N CYS A 45 9.28 37.44 -20.54
CA CYS A 45 10.62 37.09 -20.05
C CYS A 45 11.71 37.32 -21.11
N GLY A 46 11.52 36.78 -22.33
CA GLY A 46 12.44 36.95 -23.47
C GLY A 46 13.88 36.41 -23.27
N ALA A 47 14.19 35.81 -22.12
CA ALA A 47 15.53 35.35 -21.79
C ALA A 47 15.95 34.16 -22.68
N LYS A 48 17.15 34.24 -23.26
CA LYS A 48 17.80 33.12 -23.96
C LYS A 48 18.70 32.40 -22.96
N VAL A 49 18.37 31.16 -22.64
CA VAL A 49 19.11 30.35 -21.67
C VAL A 49 19.56 29.04 -22.33
N PRO A 50 20.71 28.48 -21.94
CA PRO A 50 21.13 27.15 -22.40
C PRO A 50 20.04 26.12 -22.10
N LEU A 51 19.84 25.13 -22.98
CA LEU A 51 18.79 24.12 -22.84
C LEU A 51 18.86 23.38 -21.49
N ARG A 52 20.08 23.10 -21.01
CA ARG A 52 20.33 22.51 -19.69
C ARG A 52 19.80 23.36 -18.52
N ASP A 53 19.81 24.68 -18.67
CA ASP A 53 19.50 25.67 -17.64
C ASP A 53 18.06 26.20 -17.76
N VAL A 54 17.27 25.74 -18.74
CA VAL A 54 15.85 26.11 -18.88
C VAL A 54 15.06 25.77 -17.61
N LYS A 55 15.31 24.58 -17.03
CA LYS A 55 14.62 24.15 -15.80
C LYS A 55 14.98 25.03 -14.61
N SER A 56 16.25 25.40 -14.47
CA SER A 56 16.71 26.26 -13.37
C SER A 56 16.20 27.69 -13.55
N HIS A 57 16.15 28.18 -14.80
CA HIS A 57 15.53 29.46 -15.15
C HIS A 57 14.04 29.46 -14.82
N HIS A 58 13.27 28.44 -15.21
CA HIS A 58 11.83 28.36 -14.93
C HIS A 58 11.52 28.54 -13.44
N ALA A 59 12.31 27.92 -12.54
CA ALA A 59 12.12 28.06 -11.09
C ALA A 59 12.33 29.50 -10.58
N LYS A 60 13.21 30.27 -11.25
CA LYS A 60 13.58 31.64 -10.87
C LYS A 60 12.83 32.72 -11.65
N CYS A 61 12.23 32.37 -12.79
CA CYS A 61 11.58 33.32 -13.70
C CYS A 61 10.45 34.08 -13.00
N GLU A 62 10.50 35.41 -13.09
CA GLU A 62 9.50 36.30 -12.49
C GLU A 62 8.18 36.32 -13.25
N TYR A 63 8.20 35.90 -14.51
CA TYR A 63 7.05 35.83 -15.41
C TYR A 63 6.37 34.47 -15.40
N MET A 64 6.92 33.50 -14.64
CA MET A 64 6.28 32.21 -14.47
C MET A 64 4.89 32.42 -13.83
N PRO A 65 3.83 31.88 -14.42
CA PRO A 65 2.50 31.92 -13.83
C PRO A 65 2.48 31.06 -12.56
N VAL A 66 2.17 31.68 -11.44
CA VAL A 66 2.04 31.03 -10.14
C VAL A 66 0.62 31.19 -9.63
N ARG A 67 0.14 30.18 -8.92
CA ARG A 67 -1.14 30.24 -8.20
C ARG A 67 -0.90 30.86 -6.82
N CYS A 68 -1.90 31.58 -6.32
CA CYS A 68 -1.87 32.09 -4.96
C CYS A 68 -1.64 30.94 -3.94
N ARG A 69 -0.92 31.21 -2.84
CA ARG A 69 -0.77 30.26 -1.73
C ARG A 69 -2.11 29.74 -1.19
N TYR A 70 -3.15 30.58 -1.28
CA TYR A 70 -4.50 30.27 -0.85
C TYR A 70 -5.36 29.58 -1.93
N ALA A 71 -4.80 29.18 -3.07
CA ALA A 71 -5.54 28.47 -4.12
C ALA A 71 -6.21 27.16 -3.65
N PRO A 72 -5.61 26.34 -2.77
CA PRO A 72 -6.28 25.16 -2.21
C PRO A 72 -7.54 25.50 -1.39
N PHE A 73 -7.63 26.73 -0.90
CA PHE A 73 -8.73 27.23 -0.07
C PHE A 73 -9.74 28.07 -0.86
N GLY A 74 -9.58 28.17 -2.18
CA GLY A 74 -10.56 28.83 -3.07
C GLY A 74 -10.09 30.14 -3.72
N CYS A 75 -8.83 30.55 -3.58
CA CYS A 75 -8.33 31.70 -4.34
C CYS A 75 -8.14 31.33 -5.82
N ALA A 76 -8.90 31.96 -6.73
CA ALA A 76 -8.79 31.72 -8.17
C ALA A 76 -7.63 32.49 -8.85
N TRP A 77 -6.90 33.32 -8.12
CA TRP A 77 -5.87 34.17 -8.71
C TRP A 77 -4.68 33.35 -9.24
N THR A 78 -4.36 33.57 -10.51
CA THR A 78 -3.17 33.06 -11.20
C THR A 78 -2.53 34.22 -11.95
N GLY A 79 -1.24 34.47 -11.71
CA GLY A 79 -0.53 35.60 -12.30
C GLY A 79 0.97 35.38 -12.30
N PRO A 80 1.77 36.30 -12.87
CA PRO A 80 3.21 36.17 -12.88
C PRO A 80 3.77 36.26 -11.45
N LYS A 81 4.86 35.54 -11.19
CA LYS A 81 5.53 35.47 -9.88
C LYS A 81 5.89 36.84 -9.28
N ARG A 82 6.18 37.86 -10.09
CA ARG A 82 6.40 39.23 -9.60
C ARG A 82 5.18 39.84 -8.90
N ASP A 83 3.97 39.54 -9.37
CA ASP A 83 2.74 40.20 -8.91
C ASP A 83 2.14 39.50 -7.67
N ILE A 84 2.67 38.32 -7.31
CA ILE A 84 2.12 37.54 -6.18
C ILE A 84 2.24 38.26 -4.85
N LYS A 85 3.34 38.99 -4.62
CA LYS A 85 3.54 39.76 -3.38
C LYS A 85 2.51 40.88 -3.25
N GLY A 86 2.17 41.53 -4.36
CA GLY A 86 1.12 42.56 -4.40
C GLY A 86 -0.27 41.96 -4.16
N HIS A 87 -0.56 40.81 -4.77
CA HIS A 87 -1.81 40.09 -4.54
C HIS A 87 -1.96 39.64 -3.07
N GLU A 88 -0.93 39.01 -2.48
CA GLU A 88 -0.98 38.54 -1.10
C GLU A 88 -1.12 39.68 -0.08
N GLY A 89 -0.59 40.87 -0.35
CA GLY A 89 -0.68 42.02 0.55
C GLY A 89 -2.03 42.74 0.53
N VAL A 90 -2.61 42.95 -0.66
CA VAL A 90 -3.81 43.83 -0.82
C VAL A 90 -4.94 43.15 -1.58
N GLY A 91 -4.62 42.35 -2.60
CA GLY A 91 -5.60 41.81 -3.55
C GLY A 91 -6.26 40.49 -3.14
N CYS A 92 -5.75 39.79 -2.11
CA CYS A 92 -6.23 38.47 -1.76
C CYS A 92 -7.29 38.52 -0.65
N HIS A 93 -8.50 38.08 -0.97
CA HIS A 93 -9.59 37.97 0.02
C HIS A 93 -9.22 37.05 1.19
N LEU A 94 -8.50 35.95 0.91
CA LEU A 94 -8.09 34.96 1.90
C LEU A 94 -6.85 35.38 2.72
N ALA A 95 -6.10 36.40 2.30
CA ALA A 95 -4.97 36.90 3.10
C ALA A 95 -5.43 37.54 4.42
N LYS A 96 -6.65 38.11 4.46
CA LYS A 96 -7.25 38.68 5.67
C LYS A 96 -7.50 37.63 6.76
N VAL A 97 -7.72 36.38 6.37
CA VAL A 97 -7.98 35.24 7.25
C VAL A 97 -6.78 34.27 7.31
N SER A 98 -5.58 34.76 7.01
CA SER A 98 -4.35 33.97 6.96
C SER A 98 -4.11 33.12 8.22
N GLY A 99 -4.42 33.64 9.41
CA GLY A 99 -4.29 32.89 10.67
C GLY A 99 -5.17 31.63 10.73
N VAL A 100 -6.43 31.73 10.29
CA VAL A 100 -7.35 30.57 10.26
C VAL A 100 -6.91 29.56 9.20
N VAL A 101 -6.43 30.06 8.05
CA VAL A 101 -5.93 29.19 6.99
C VAL A 101 -4.69 28.41 7.44
N GLU A 102 -3.79 29.05 8.18
CA GLU A 102 -2.59 28.38 8.71
C GLU A 102 -2.96 27.32 9.75
N GLN A 103 -3.91 27.60 10.64
CA GLN A 103 -4.42 26.60 11.57
C GLN A 103 -5.05 25.41 10.84
N LEU A 104 -5.83 25.65 9.79
CA LEU A 104 -6.42 24.60 8.98
C LEU A 104 -5.34 23.78 8.24
N ARG A 105 -4.24 24.42 7.82
CA ARG A 105 -3.10 23.75 7.22
C ARG A 105 -2.43 22.79 8.21
N LEU A 106 -2.12 23.26 9.41
CA LEU A 106 -1.52 22.45 10.48
C LEU A 106 -2.44 21.29 10.88
N ALA A 107 -3.75 21.54 11.02
CA ALA A 107 -4.74 20.51 11.31
C ALA A 107 -4.79 19.44 10.21
N ASN A 108 -4.78 19.84 8.94
CA ASN A 108 -4.75 18.91 7.82
C ASN A 108 -3.47 18.07 7.77
N GLU A 109 -2.32 18.66 8.10
CA GLU A 109 -1.05 17.93 8.21
C GLU A 109 -1.11 16.91 9.35
N HIS A 110 -1.69 17.27 10.49
CA HIS A 110 -1.87 16.36 11.63
C HIS A 110 -2.80 15.18 11.29
N VAL A 111 -3.95 15.44 10.66
CA VAL A 111 -4.90 14.39 10.24
C VAL A 111 -4.25 13.43 9.23
N LYS A 112 -3.45 13.94 8.29
CA LYS A 112 -2.70 13.10 7.35
C LYS A 112 -1.69 12.21 8.07
N ALA A 113 -0.93 12.75 9.02
CA ALA A 113 0.03 11.98 9.81
C ALA A 113 -0.66 10.86 10.61
N GLN A 114 -1.79 11.18 11.26
CA GLN A 114 -2.61 10.19 11.96
C GLN A 114 -3.18 9.12 11.02
N GLY A 115 -3.59 9.50 9.80
CA GLY A 115 -4.09 8.57 8.80
C GLY A 115 -3.07 7.48 8.42
N VAL A 116 -1.80 7.84 8.29
CA VAL A 116 -0.70 6.88 8.05
C VAL A 116 -0.54 5.93 9.24
N GLN A 117 -0.58 6.46 10.47
CA GLN A 117 -0.47 5.65 11.68
C GLN A 117 -1.63 4.66 11.83
N VAL A 118 -2.87 5.10 11.56
CA VAL A 118 -4.05 4.21 11.58
C VAL A 118 -3.95 3.14 10.49
N ALA A 119 -3.47 3.47 9.29
CA ALA A 119 -3.25 2.50 8.23
C ALA A 119 -2.23 1.42 8.63
N GLN A 120 -1.12 1.82 9.25
CA GLN A 120 -0.11 0.90 9.78
C GLN A 120 -0.69 -0.03 10.85
N LEU A 121 -1.46 0.51 11.81
CA LEU A 121 -2.12 -0.27 12.84
C LEU A 121 -3.12 -1.28 12.25
N ARG A 122 -3.88 -0.89 11.23
CA ARG A 122 -4.80 -1.81 10.53
C ARG A 122 -4.06 -2.95 9.85
N GLN A 123 -2.92 -2.68 9.21
CA GLN A 123 -2.09 -3.74 8.61
C GLN A 123 -1.52 -4.69 9.68
N ALA A 124 -1.03 -4.15 10.80
CA ALA A 124 -0.53 -4.96 11.91
C ALA A 124 -1.63 -5.87 12.50
N LEU A 125 -2.83 -5.32 12.73
CA LEU A 125 -3.98 -6.10 13.21
C LEU A 125 -4.41 -7.18 12.21
N GLY A 126 -4.41 -6.89 10.91
CA GLY A 126 -4.66 -7.88 9.86
C GLY A 126 -3.65 -9.03 9.88
N GLY A 127 -2.36 -8.70 10.06
CA GLY A 127 -1.30 -9.70 10.21
C GLY A 127 -1.51 -10.60 11.43
N VAL A 128 -1.85 -10.02 12.59
CA VAL A 128 -2.15 -10.79 13.82
C VAL A 128 -3.35 -11.71 13.62
N GLN A 129 -4.42 -11.23 12.98
CA GLN A 129 -5.61 -12.05 12.68
C GLN A 129 -5.27 -13.23 11.76
N GLN A 130 -4.44 -13.02 10.74
CA GLN A 130 -3.99 -14.08 9.84
C GLN A 130 -3.18 -15.15 10.59
N VAL A 131 -2.23 -14.75 11.43
CA VAL A 131 -1.43 -15.66 12.26
C VAL A 131 -2.30 -16.42 13.25
N MET A 132 -3.26 -15.76 13.91
CA MET A 132 -4.21 -16.43 14.80
C MET A 132 -5.07 -17.45 14.03
N GLY A 133 -5.50 -17.14 12.81
CA GLY A 133 -6.20 -18.07 11.92
C GLY A 133 -5.37 -19.31 11.59
N MET A 134 -4.10 -19.12 11.23
CA MET A 134 -3.16 -20.22 10.96
C MET A 134 -2.90 -21.07 12.20
N ASN A 135 -2.65 -20.46 13.36
CA ASN A 135 -2.45 -21.17 14.62
C ASN A 135 -3.68 -21.97 15.03
N ARG A 136 -4.88 -21.42 14.84
CA ARG A 136 -6.14 -22.15 15.09
C ARG A 136 -6.25 -23.38 14.19
N GLN A 137 -5.95 -23.26 12.90
CA GLN A 137 -5.98 -24.38 11.98
C GLN A 137 -4.93 -25.44 12.33
N ALA A 138 -3.70 -25.04 12.65
CA ALA A 138 -2.63 -25.94 13.09
C ALA A 138 -3.02 -26.69 14.38
N PHE A 139 -3.63 -25.98 15.35
CA PHE A 139 -4.12 -26.60 16.57
C PHE A 139 -5.22 -27.65 16.30
N VAL A 140 -6.19 -27.33 15.42
CA VAL A 140 -7.24 -28.28 15.03
C VAL A 140 -6.66 -29.49 14.29
N GLN A 141 -5.66 -29.31 13.42
CA GLN A 141 -4.98 -30.41 12.74
C GLN A 141 -4.18 -31.30 13.70
N LEU A 142 -3.47 -30.71 14.67
CA LEU A 142 -2.80 -31.45 15.75
C LEU A 142 -3.80 -32.21 16.61
N GLN A 143 -4.94 -31.59 16.93
CA GLN A 143 -5.99 -32.27 17.68
C GLN A 143 -6.55 -33.45 16.90
N ARG A 144 -6.77 -33.30 15.58
CA ARG A 144 -7.18 -34.40 14.70
C ARG A 144 -6.11 -35.49 14.58
N SER A 145 -4.82 -35.17 14.53
CA SER A 145 -3.77 -36.20 14.43
C SER A 145 -3.55 -36.95 15.74
N VAL A 146 -3.77 -36.29 16.89
CA VAL A 146 -3.80 -36.95 18.21
C VAL A 146 -5.03 -37.85 18.33
N VAL A 147 -6.20 -37.42 17.86
CA VAL A 147 -7.42 -38.24 17.90
C VAL A 147 -7.41 -39.36 16.85
N ALA A 148 -6.80 -39.16 15.68
CA ALA A 148 -6.59 -40.20 14.67
C ALA A 148 -5.61 -41.29 15.14
N ARG A 149 -4.86 -41.05 16.23
CA ARG A 149 -4.13 -42.09 16.99
C ARG A 149 -5.02 -42.71 18.08
N ALA A 150 -6.31 -42.93 17.77
CA ALA A 150 -7.26 -43.70 18.59
C ALA A 150 -6.84 -45.17 18.82
N ASP A 151 -5.66 -45.58 18.34
CA ASP A 151 -5.06 -46.89 18.59
C ASP A 151 -4.23 -46.93 19.89
N CYS A 152 -4.18 -45.85 20.66
CA CYS A 152 -3.51 -45.84 21.97
C CYS A 152 -4.47 -46.30 23.10
N PRO A 153 -4.18 -47.43 23.79
CA PRO A 153 -4.99 -47.90 24.92
C PRO A 153 -5.15 -46.87 26.05
N ALA A 154 -4.20 -45.94 26.18
CA ALA A 154 -4.23 -44.88 27.18
C ALA A 154 -5.37 -43.86 26.94
N ASP A 155 -5.71 -43.57 25.68
CA ASP A 155 -6.81 -42.66 25.36
C ASP A 155 -8.17 -43.30 25.62
N MET A 156 -8.28 -44.63 25.39
CA MET A 156 -9.47 -45.42 25.73
C MET A 156 -9.68 -45.51 27.24
N ALA A 157 -8.61 -45.80 27.99
CA ALA A 157 -8.64 -45.78 29.46
C ALA A 157 -9.03 -44.40 30.00
N ARG A 158 -8.55 -43.33 29.37
CA ARG A 158 -8.88 -41.95 29.73
C ARG A 158 -10.34 -41.59 29.42
N LEU A 159 -10.90 -42.11 28.32
CA LEU A 159 -12.32 -41.97 28.01
C LEU A 159 -13.18 -42.66 29.07
N VAL A 160 -12.91 -43.93 29.38
CA VAL A 160 -13.64 -44.70 30.40
C VAL A 160 -13.52 -44.04 31.78
N TYR A 161 -12.31 -43.62 32.17
CA TYR A 161 -12.07 -42.91 33.43
C TYR A 161 -12.85 -41.58 33.51
N ASN A 162 -12.85 -40.77 32.46
CA ASN A 162 -13.60 -39.52 32.47
C ASN A 162 -15.13 -39.75 32.45
N ALA A 163 -15.61 -40.78 31.74
CA ALA A 163 -17.02 -41.12 31.72
C ALA A 163 -17.52 -41.62 33.09
N ALA A 164 -16.72 -42.45 33.77
CA ALA A 164 -17.06 -43.02 35.07
C ALA A 164 -16.86 -42.04 36.23
N CYS A 165 -15.71 -41.33 36.27
CA CYS A 165 -15.31 -40.54 37.43
C CYS A 165 -15.56 -39.03 37.27
N HIS A 166 -15.70 -38.50 36.04
CA HIS A 166 -15.82 -37.05 35.79
C HIS A 166 -16.83 -36.69 34.69
N PRO A 167 -18.14 -36.98 34.89
CA PRO A 167 -19.16 -36.84 33.85
C PRO A 167 -19.32 -35.41 33.30
N ILE A 168 -19.13 -34.38 34.14
CA ILE A 168 -19.19 -32.97 33.72
C ILE A 168 -18.06 -32.65 32.73
N ARG A 169 -16.85 -33.16 32.99
CA ARG A 169 -15.68 -32.97 32.11
C ARG A 169 -15.87 -33.73 30.80
N PHE A 170 -16.41 -34.95 30.88
CA PHE A 170 -16.74 -35.77 29.72
C PHE A 170 -17.71 -35.05 28.78
N LEU A 171 -18.80 -34.47 29.31
CA LEU A 171 -19.77 -33.71 28.51
C LEU A 171 -19.16 -32.45 27.88
N ARG A 172 -18.23 -31.77 28.56
CA ARG A 172 -17.54 -30.59 28.01
C ARG A 172 -16.60 -30.93 26.86
N GLU A 173 -16.06 -32.15 26.86
CA GLU A 173 -15.18 -32.67 25.81
C GLU A 173 -15.95 -33.49 24.76
N LYS A 174 -17.30 -33.42 24.70
CA LYS A 174 -18.16 -34.22 23.80
C LYS A 174 -17.73 -34.21 22.33
N GLU A 175 -17.33 -33.06 21.79
CA GLU A 175 -16.88 -32.96 20.38
C GLU A 175 -15.58 -33.74 20.13
N ARG A 176 -14.73 -33.93 21.16
CA ARG A 176 -13.51 -34.74 21.08
C ARG A 176 -13.82 -36.23 20.99
N TRP A 177 -14.88 -36.67 21.66
CA TRP A 177 -15.28 -38.08 21.70
C TRP A 177 -16.27 -38.45 20.59
N LYS A 178 -16.78 -37.47 19.84
CA LYS A 178 -17.73 -37.67 18.75
C LYS A 178 -17.20 -38.58 17.65
N GLU A 179 -15.89 -38.59 17.40
CA GLU A 179 -15.26 -39.47 16.41
C GLU A 179 -15.26 -40.95 16.87
N PHE A 180 -15.21 -41.21 18.19
CA PHE A 180 -15.28 -42.56 18.76
C PHE A 180 -16.69 -43.17 18.68
N TRP A 181 -17.75 -42.36 18.83
CA TRP A 181 -19.14 -42.85 18.81
C TRP A 181 -19.86 -42.65 17.47
N GLY A 182 -19.35 -41.74 16.63
CA GLY A 182 -19.94 -41.34 15.35
C GLY A 182 -19.60 -42.28 14.20
N THR A 183 -18.54 -43.08 14.31
CA THR A 183 -18.17 -44.09 13.32
C THR A 183 -18.47 -45.50 13.85
N GLU A 184 -18.84 -46.43 12.96
CA GLU A 184 -19.14 -47.82 13.34
C GLU A 184 -17.90 -48.53 13.91
N GLU A 185 -16.73 -48.28 13.31
CA GLU A 185 -15.44 -48.78 13.79
C GLU A 185 -15.08 -48.23 15.17
N GLY A 186 -15.31 -46.94 15.42
CA GLY A 186 -15.05 -46.33 16.74
C GLY A 186 -15.87 -46.98 17.85
N ARG A 187 -17.15 -47.28 17.58
CA ARG A 187 -18.02 -47.97 18.54
C ARG A 187 -17.54 -49.38 18.85
N ALA A 188 -17.16 -50.15 17.83
CA ALA A 188 -16.61 -51.49 17.99
C ALA A 188 -15.31 -51.48 18.84
N ARG A 189 -14.45 -50.46 18.64
CA ARG A 189 -13.22 -50.30 19.43
C ARG A 189 -13.49 -49.99 20.90
N VAL A 190 -14.49 -49.14 21.20
CA VAL A 190 -14.87 -48.87 22.60
C VAL A 190 -15.43 -50.11 23.27
N MET A 191 -16.24 -50.89 22.57
CA MET A 191 -16.81 -52.14 23.11
C MET A 191 -15.76 -53.25 23.29
N ASN A 192 -14.70 -53.29 22.48
CA ASN A 192 -13.60 -54.24 22.64
C ASN A 192 -12.61 -53.86 23.74
N ALA A 193 -12.62 -52.61 24.21
CA ALA A 193 -11.73 -52.10 25.27
C ALA A 193 -12.38 -52.09 26.66
N LEU A 194 -13.70 -52.29 26.74
CA LEU A 194 -14.49 -52.49 27.96
C LEU A 194 -14.52 -53.98 28.32
#